data_AF-A0A932VI91-F1
#
_entry.id   AF-A0A932VI91-F1
#
_cell.length_a   1.000
_cell.length_b   1.000
_cell.length_c   1.000
_cell.angle_alpha   90.00
_cell.angle_beta   90.00
_cell.angle_gamma   90.00
#
_symmetry.space_group_name_H-M   'P 1'
#
loop_
_entity.id
_entity.type
_entity.pdbx_description
1 polymer ?
#
loop_
_entity_poly.entity_id
_entity_poly.type
_entity_poly.pdbx_seq_one_letter_code
_entity_poly.pdbx_strand_id
1 'polypeptide(L)'
;MSELIASVIILLILGGLTIPLGPMPEPVLMGSLGALAAAFIALFGLAWRERPRDEREEYHRALAGRLAFLAGSGALVTAIIVQSLQHRLDSWLVVALATMLLAKVVGLIYGRMKL
;
A
#
# COMPACT_ATOMS: atom_id res chain seq x y z
N MET A 1 -0.07 4.79 14.57
CA MET A 1 -0.65 3.46 14.82
C MET A 1 -1.60 3.04 13.70
N SER A 2 -2.58 3.86 13.31
CA SER A 2 -3.54 3.57 12.24
C SER A 2 -2.92 3.23 10.87
N GLU A 3 -1.89 3.95 10.43
CA GLU A 3 -1.21 3.68 9.15
C GLU A 3 -0.45 2.35 9.11
N LEU A 4 0.11 1.95 10.25
CA LEU A 4 0.87 0.71 10.38
C LEU A 4 -0.10 -0.49 10.28
N ILE A 5 -1.27 -0.38 10.92
CA ILE A 5 -2.35 -1.36 10.81
C ILE A 5 -2.84 -1.46 9.36
N ALA A 6 -3.10 -0.32 8.69
CA ALA A 6 -3.53 -0.32 7.29
C ALA A 6 -2.49 -0.95 6.34
N SER A 7 -1.21 -0.66 6.55
CA SER A 7 -0.12 -1.22 5.73
C SER A 7 0.00 -2.73 5.91
N VAL A 8 -0.14 -3.23 7.14
CA VAL A 8 -0.15 -4.67 7.44
C VAL A 8 -1.36 -5.36 6.82
N ILE A 9 -2.55 -4.74 6.88
CA ILE A 9 -3.76 -5.28 6.23
C ILE A 9 -3.55 -5.41 4.72
N ILE A 10 -2.96 -4.40 4.07
CA ILE A 10 -2.67 -4.47 2.62
C ILE A 10 -1.67 -5.58 2.32
N LEU A 11 -0.61 -5.74 3.12
CA LEU A 11 0.35 -6.83 2.95
C LEU A 11 -0.29 -8.21 3.07
N LEU A 12 -1.23 -8.40 4.00
CA LEU A 12 -1.98 -9.65 4.15
C LEU A 12 -2.87 -9.92 2.93
N ILE A 13 -3.54 -8.90 2.40
CA ILE A 13 -4.38 -9.02 1.19
C ILE A 13 -3.52 -9.39 -0.03
N LEU A 14 -2.35 -8.75 -0.20
CA LEU A 14 -1.42 -9.07 -1.29
C LEU A 14 -0.82 -10.47 -1.16
N GLY A 15 -0.50 -10.92 0.06
CA GLY A 15 -0.09 -12.29 0.33
C GLY A 15 -1.17 -13.29 -0.08
N GLY A 16 -2.43 -13.04 0.27
CA GLY A 16 -3.56 -13.87 -0.16
C GLY A 16 -3.72 -13.96 -1.68
N LEU A 17 -3.43 -12.88 -2.41
CA LEU A 17 -3.49 -12.81 -3.89
C LEU A 17 -2.35 -13.56 -4.60
N THR A 18 -1.22 -13.78 -3.91
CA THR A 18 0.00 -14.38 -4.50
C THR A 18 0.28 -15.80 -4.03
N ILE A 19 -0.32 -16.24 -2.93
CA ILE A 19 -0.22 -17.64 -2.50
C ILE A 19 -1.05 -18.49 -3.48
N PRO A 20 -0.45 -19.49 -4.14
CA PRO A 20 -1.15 -20.37 -5.07
C PRO A 20 -2.01 -21.36 -4.29
N LEU A 21 -3.15 -20.91 -3.74
CA LEU A 21 -4.14 -21.75 -3.07
C LEU A 21 -5.04 -22.53 -4.06
N GLY A 22 -4.58 -22.73 -5.30
CA GLY A 22 -5.37 -23.26 -6.41
C GLY A 22 -6.10 -22.16 -7.19
N PRO A 23 -6.86 -22.51 -8.25
CA PRO A 23 -7.66 -21.54 -9.00
C PRO A 23 -8.71 -20.94 -8.05
N MET A 24 -8.48 -19.71 -7.61
CA MET A 24 -9.46 -19.00 -6.80
C MET A 24 -10.75 -18.81 -7.60
N PRO A 25 -11.93 -19.02 -7.00
CA PRO A 25 -13.20 -18.70 -7.65
C PRO A 25 -13.23 -17.21 -8.04
N GLU A 26 -13.70 -16.88 -9.25
CA GLU A 26 -13.85 -15.48 -9.71
C GLU A 26 -14.48 -14.51 -8.69
N PRO A 27 -15.54 -14.87 -7.92
CA PRO A 27 -16.10 -13.96 -6.92
C PRO A 27 -15.12 -13.65 -5.78
N VAL A 28 -14.21 -14.57 -5.43
CA VAL A 28 -13.18 -14.35 -4.41
C VAL A 28 -12.11 -13.40 -4.93
N LEU A 29 -11.70 -13.54 -6.20
CA LEU A 29 -10.75 -12.63 -6.84
C LEU A 29 -11.31 -11.20 -6.88
N MET A 30 -12.55 -11.02 -7.37
CA MET A 30 -13.18 -9.69 -7.40
C MET A 30 -13.34 -9.07 -6.01
N GLY A 31 -13.72 -9.88 -5.01
CA GLY A 31 -13.80 -9.44 -3.61
C GLY A 31 -12.45 -8.96 -3.07
N SER A 32 -11.36 -9.68 -3.36
CA SER A 32 -10.01 -9.32 -2.93
C SER A 32 -9.49 -8.03 -3.59
N LEU A 33 -9.82 -7.79 -4.87
CA LEU A 33 -9.50 -6.53 -5.55
C LEU A 33 -10.27 -5.35 -4.98
N GLY A 34 -11.56 -5.55 -4.68
CA GLY A 34 -12.37 -4.54 -3.99
C GLY A 34 -11.81 -4.19 -2.62
N ALA A 35 -11.39 -5.20 -1.85
CA ALA A 35 -10.74 -5.00 -0.56
C ALA A 35 -9.39 -4.26 -0.69
N LEU A 36 -8.57 -4.61 -1.68
CA LEU A 36 -7.31 -3.92 -1.97
C LEU A 36 -7.55 -2.43 -2.29
N ALA A 37 -8.52 -2.13 -3.15
CA ALA A 37 -8.88 -0.76 -3.50
C ALA A 37 -9.39 0.03 -2.28
N ALA A 38 -10.28 -0.55 -1.48
CA ALA A 38 -10.80 0.07 -0.27
C ALA A 38 -9.68 0.33 0.76
N ALA A 39 -8.78 -0.64 0.97
CA ALA A 39 -7.65 -0.49 1.87
C ALA A 39 -6.67 0.60 1.38
N PHE A 40 -6.43 0.69 0.07
CA PHE A 40 -5.62 1.75 -0.52
C PHE A 40 -6.23 3.13 -0.31
N ILE A 41 -7.55 3.29 -0.52
CA ILE A 41 -8.26 4.56 -0.27
C ILE A 41 -8.18 4.94 1.21
N ALA A 42 -8.36 3.98 2.12
CA ALA A 42 -8.21 4.22 3.54
C ALA A 42 -6.77 4.67 3.88
N LEU A 43 -5.76 4.03 3.30
CA LEU A 43 -4.36 4.40 3.50
C LEU A 43 -4.06 5.80 2.94
N PHE A 44 -4.61 6.14 1.78
CA PHE A 44 -4.51 7.49 1.19
C PHE A 44 -5.07 8.54 2.15
N GLY A 45 -6.28 8.32 2.68
CA GLY A 45 -6.92 9.25 3.62
C GLY A 45 -6.15 9.39 4.93
N LEU A 46 -5.57 8.30 5.44
CA LEU A 46 -4.74 8.33 6.65
C LEU A 46 -3.42 9.08 6.40
N ALA A 47 -2.71 8.77 5.31
CA ALA A 47 -1.47 9.42 4.94
C ALA A 47 -1.63 10.93 4.69
N TRP A 48 -2.82 11.38 4.29
CA TRP A 48 -3.13 12.80 4.10
C TRP A 48 -3.42 13.55 5.40
N ARG A 49 -3.93 12.89 6.45
CA ARG A 49 -4.30 13.54 7.73
C ARG A 49 -3.11 13.81 8.64
N GLU A 50 -1.95 13.21 8.37
CA GLU A 50 -0.78 13.33 9.23
C GLU A 50 -0.21 14.77 9.16
N ARG A 51 -0.06 15.48 10.27
CA ARG A 51 0.45 16.87 10.31
C ARG A 51 1.90 16.89 10.83
N PRO A 52 2.87 17.44 10.08
CA PRO A 52 4.24 17.62 10.57
C PRO A 52 4.29 18.61 11.73
N ARG A 53 5.14 18.32 12.72
CA ARG A 53 5.33 19.17 13.91
C ARG A 53 6.34 20.26 13.59
N ASP A 54 5.82 21.33 12.99
CA ASP A 54 6.37 22.68 12.80
C ASP A 54 7.91 22.86 12.80
N GLU A 55 8.52 22.57 11.65
CA GLU A 55 9.73 23.20 11.11
C GLU A 55 9.55 23.24 9.58
N ARG A 56 9.62 24.43 8.95
CA ARG A 56 9.23 24.60 7.52
C ARG A 56 9.91 23.62 6.56
N GLU A 57 11.19 23.35 6.77
CA GLU A 57 11.97 22.42 5.95
C GLU A 57 11.57 20.95 6.16
N GLU A 58 11.19 20.58 7.39
CA GLU A 58 10.69 19.24 7.68
C GLU A 58 9.30 19.01 7.08
N TYR A 59 8.46 20.06 7.05
CA TYR A 59 7.14 20.00 6.41
C TYR A 59 7.24 19.67 4.91
N HIS A 60 8.12 20.36 4.17
CA HIS A 60 8.28 20.12 2.74
C HIS A 60 8.87 18.74 2.44
N ARG A 61 9.85 18.28 3.23
CA ARG A 61 10.41 16.92 3.10
C ARG A 61 9.37 15.84 3.39
N ALA A 62 8.56 16.01 4.43
CA ALA A 62 7.49 15.08 4.77
C ALA A 62 6.40 15.04 3.68
N LEU A 63 6.01 16.19 3.14
CA LEU A 63 5.03 16.28 2.06
C LEU A 63 5.53 15.60 0.78
N ALA A 64 6.78 15.85 0.37
CA ALA A 64 7.38 15.23 -0.81
C ALA A 64 7.44 13.69 -0.67
N GLY A 65 7.86 13.19 0.50
CA GLY A 65 7.88 11.75 0.76
C GLY A 65 6.49 11.10 0.72
N ARG A 66 5.47 11.78 1.25
CA ARG A 66 4.08 11.29 1.20
C ARG A 66 3.53 11.26 -0.22
N LEU A 67 3.73 12.33 -1.00
CA LEU A 67 3.26 12.39 -2.38
C LEU A 67 3.94 11.33 -3.24
N ALA A 68 5.26 11.15 -3.11
CA ALA A 68 5.99 10.10 -3.81
C ALA A 68 5.45 8.70 -3.45
N PHE A 69 5.18 8.45 -2.16
CA PHE A 69 4.60 7.18 -1.73
C PHE A 69 3.20 6.96 -2.31
N LEU A 70 2.32 7.96 -2.23
CA LEU A 70 0.94 7.85 -2.72
C LEU A 70 0.88 7.70 -4.24
N ALA A 71 1.70 8.44 -4.97
CA ALA A 71 1.79 8.33 -6.43
C ALA A 71 2.30 6.93 -6.85
N GLY A 72 3.38 6.45 -6.24
CA GLY A 72 3.95 5.14 -6.59
C GLY A 72 3.02 3.98 -6.22
N SER A 73 2.49 3.98 -4.99
CA SER A 73 1.55 2.94 -4.55
C SER A 73 0.22 2.99 -5.31
N GLY A 74 -0.29 4.19 -5.64
CA GLY A 74 -1.48 4.34 -6.48
C GLY A 74 -1.30 3.83 -7.90
N ALA A 75 -0.14 4.09 -8.52
CA ALA A 75 0.20 3.55 -9.83
C ALA A 75 0.24 2.01 -9.81
N LEU A 76 0.89 1.42 -8.80
CA LEU A 76 0.99 -0.04 -8.64
C LEU A 76 -0.38 -0.69 -8.37
N VAL A 77 -1.19 -0.12 -7.47
CA VAL A 77 -2.55 -0.61 -7.20
C VAL A 77 -3.41 -0.55 -8.47
N THR A 78 -3.35 0.55 -9.22
CA THR A 78 -4.07 0.70 -10.48
C THR A 78 -3.64 -0.36 -11.50
N ALA A 79 -2.33 -0.57 -11.65
CA ALA A 79 -1.79 -1.59 -12.55
C ALA A 79 -2.24 -3.01 -12.15
N ILE A 80 -2.21 -3.33 -10.85
CA ILE A 80 -2.71 -4.61 -10.31
C ILE A 80 -4.18 -4.81 -10.65
N ILE A 81 -5.03 -3.80 -10.43
CA ILE A 81 -6.46 -3.88 -10.76
C ILE A 81 -6.65 -4.15 -12.26
N VAL A 82 -6.01 -3.36 -13.14
CA VAL A 82 -6.14 -3.52 -14.59
C VAL A 82 -5.67 -4.90 -15.07
N GLN A 83 -4.52 -5.37 -14.59
CA GLN A 83 -4.00 -6.68 -14.96
C GLN A 83 -4.82 -7.84 -14.39
N SER A 84 -5.41 -7.67 -13.20
CA SER A 84 -6.27 -8.70 -12.60
C SER A 84 -7.57 -8.85 -13.36
N LEU A 85 -8.14 -7.76 -13.88
CA LEU A 85 -9.32 -7.79 -14.75
C LEU A 85 -9.05 -8.47 -16.11
N GLN A 86 -7.78 -8.56 -16.51
CA GLN A 86 -7.34 -9.29 -17.69
C GLN A 86 -6.93 -10.73 -17.37
N HIS A 87 -7.08 -11.16 -16.11
CA HIS A 87 -6.63 -12.46 -15.58
C HIS A 87 -5.14 -12.74 -15.86
N ARG A 88 -4.33 -11.68 -16.00
CA ARG A 88 -2.89 -11.74 -16.29
C ARG A 88 -2.11 -10.94 -15.25
N LEU A 89 -2.32 -11.29 -13.98
CA LEU A 89 -1.63 -10.63 -12.87
C LEU A 89 -0.15 -11.02 -12.88
N ASP A 90 0.72 -10.04 -13.13
CA ASP A 90 2.15 -10.20 -12.94
C ASP A 90 2.49 -10.15 -11.45
N SER A 91 3.10 -11.23 -10.94
CA SER A 91 3.52 -11.32 -9.55
C SER A 91 4.55 -10.24 -9.19
N TRP A 92 5.31 -9.72 -10.15
CA TRP A 92 6.28 -8.66 -9.89
C TRP A 92 5.63 -7.35 -9.43
N LEU A 93 4.44 -7.01 -9.92
CA LEU A 93 3.72 -5.82 -9.45
C LEU A 93 3.35 -5.93 -7.98
N VAL A 94 2.94 -7.13 -7.55
CA VAL A 94 2.59 -7.39 -6.16
C VAL A 94 3.83 -7.32 -5.27
N VAL A 95 4.94 -7.94 -5.70
CA VAL A 95 6.20 -7.89 -4.94
C VAL A 95 6.74 -6.46 -4.86
N ALA A 96 6.64 -5.68 -5.93
CA ALA A 96 7.04 -4.26 -5.94
C ALA A 96 6.23 -3.44 -4.92
N LEU A 97 4.90 -3.60 -4.92
CA LEU A 97 4.01 -2.92 -3.97
C LEU A 97 4.30 -3.35 -2.53
N ALA A 98 4.49 -4.65 -2.30
CA ALA A 98 4.83 -5.20 -1.00
C ALA A 98 6.18 -4.66 -0.48
N THR A 99 7.20 -4.62 -1.32
CA THR A 99 8.53 -4.11 -0.97
C THR A 99 8.48 -2.62 -0.60
N MET A 100 7.73 -1.83 -1.36
CA MET A 100 7.53 -0.40 -1.09
C MET A 100 6.79 -0.17 0.24
N LEU A 101 5.75 -0.97 0.53
CA LEU A 101 5.04 -0.94 1.82
C LEU A 101 5.95 -1.33 2.99
N LEU A 102 6.73 -2.40 2.84
CA LEU A 102 7.70 -2.83 3.85
C LEU A 102 8.73 -1.73 4.13
N ALA A 103 9.29 -1.12 3.10
CA ALA A 103 10.24 -0.01 3.25
C ALA A 103 9.62 1.16 4.03
N LYS A 104 8.36 1.53 3.75
CA LYS A 104 7.66 2.56 4.52
C LYS A 104 7.43 2.16 5.97
N VAL A 105 7.00 0.93 6.24
CA VAL A 105 6.78 0.43 7.61
C VAL A 105 8.09 0.45 8.41
N VAL A 106 9.18 -0.04 7.83
CA VAL A 106 10.51 -0.03 8.47
C VAL A 106 10.97 1.41 8.75
N GLY A 107 10.83 2.32 7.78
CA GLY A 107 11.17 3.73 7.98
C GLY A 107 10.35 4.38 9.10
N LEU A 108 9.06 4.04 9.20
CA LEU A 108 8.15 4.56 10.20
C LEU A 108 8.47 4.02 11.61
N ILE A 109 8.84 2.73 11.73
CA ILE A 109 9.31 2.13 12.98
C ILE A 109 10.64 2.75 13.40
N TYR A 110 11.60 2.87 12.49
CA TYR A 110 12.91 3.46 12.79
C TYR A 110 12.78 4.91 13.27
N GLY A 111 11.94 5.72 12.61
CA GLY A 111 11.65 7.08 13.04
C GLY A 111 11.04 7.17 14.43
N ARG A 112 10.25 6.17 14.85
CA ARG A 112 9.66 6.10 16.20
C ARG A 112 10.63 5.64 17.28
N MET A 113 11.63 4.82 16.93
CA MET A 113 12.62 4.30 17.89
C MET A 113 13.74 5.30 18.19
N LYS A 114 14.00 6.24 17.27
CA LYS A 114 15.09 7.22 17.38
C LYS A 114 14.64 8.59 17.92
N LEU A 115 13.33 8.79 18.09
CA LEU A 115 12.69 9.95 18.74
C LEU A 115 12.28 9.58 20.17
#